data_AF-A0A9D9G749-F1
#
_entry.id   AF-A0A9D9G749-F1
#
_cell.length_a   1.000
_cell.length_b   1.000
_cell.length_c   1.000
_cell.angle_alpha   90.00
_cell.angle_beta   90.00
_cell.angle_gamma   90.00
#
_symmetry.space_group_name_H-M   'P 1'
#
loop_
_entity.id
_entity.type
_entity.pdbx_description
1 polymer ?
#
loop_
_entity_poly.entity_id
_entity_poly.type
_entity_poly.pdbx_seq_one_letter_code
_entity_poly.pdbx_strand_id
1 'polypeptide(L)'
;MKSDFLPTSKEEMEALGWDQADVIIFSGDAYVDHPSFGSAVIGRILQAEGYKVAIVPQPNWRDDLRDFKKLGEPRLFFGISAG
;
A
#
# COMPACT_ATOMS: atom_id res chain seq x y z
N MET A 1 5.41 5.25 18.94
CA MET A 1 4.13 5.03 18.20
C MET A 1 4.44 3.94 17.20
N LYS A 2 3.86 2.74 17.36
CA LYS A 2 4.26 1.52 16.64
C LYS A 2 4.08 1.70 15.13
N SER A 3 5.18 1.87 14.40
CA SER A 3 5.18 1.82 12.95
C SER A 3 5.33 0.37 12.52
N ASP A 4 4.26 -0.41 12.60
CA ASP A 4 4.42 -1.85 12.39
C ASP A 4 4.51 -2.15 10.88
N PHE A 5 3.67 -1.61 9.99
CA PHE A 5 3.74 -1.87 8.54
C PHE A 5 3.06 -0.74 7.72
N LEU A 6 3.22 -0.71 6.39
CA LEU A 6 2.31 0.02 5.50
C LEU A 6 0.93 -0.65 5.53
N PRO A 7 -0.17 0.12 5.57
CA PRO A 7 -1.52 -0.46 5.58
C PRO A 7 -1.80 -1.22 4.28
N THR A 8 -2.47 -2.34 4.43
CA THR A 8 -2.86 -3.29 3.38
C THR A 8 -4.37 -3.50 3.32
N SER A 9 -5.10 -2.98 4.31
CA SER A 9 -6.56 -3.00 4.38
C SER A 9 -7.17 -1.63 4.65
N LYS A 10 -8.48 -1.51 4.43
CA LYS A 10 -9.23 -0.30 4.71
C LYS A 10 -9.32 -0.02 6.21
N GLU A 11 -9.45 -1.07 7.02
CA GLU A 11 -9.51 -0.98 8.48
C GLU A 11 -8.19 -0.44 9.06
N GLU A 12 -7.04 -0.82 8.48
CA GLU A 12 -5.74 -0.28 8.86
C GLU A 12 -5.61 1.20 8.49
N MET A 13 -6.15 1.61 7.33
CA MET A 13 -6.23 3.04 6.95
C MET A 13 -7.13 3.83 7.92
N GLU A 14 -8.30 3.28 8.28
CA GLU A 14 -9.22 3.89 9.24
C GLU A 14 -8.58 4.02 10.63
N ALA A 15 -7.82 3.01 11.08
CA ALA A 15 -7.06 3.07 12.34
C ALA A 15 -5.99 4.17 12.35
N LEU A 16 -5.49 4.57 11.17
CA LEU A 16 -4.57 5.69 10.99
C LEU A 16 -5.30 7.04 10.78
N GLY A 17 -6.64 7.04 10.77
CA GLY A 17 -7.47 8.22 10.51
C GLY A 17 -7.46 8.64 9.04
N TRP A 18 -7.27 7.69 8.11
CA TRP A 18 -7.20 7.95 6.67
C TRP A 18 -8.48 7.52 5.97
N ASP A 19 -9.24 8.49 5.49
CA ASP A 19 -10.38 8.20 4.60
C ASP A 19 -9.94 7.83 3.16
N GLN A 20 -8.73 8.26 2.77
CA GLN A 20 -8.16 8.05 1.44
C GLN A 20 -6.63 8.00 1.51
N ALA A 21 -6.02 7.11 0.73
CA ALA A 21 -4.58 7.06 0.50
C ALA A 21 -4.17 8.05 -0.60
N ASP A 22 -2.96 8.60 -0.51
CA ASP A 22 -2.37 9.40 -1.59
C ASP A 22 -1.84 8.49 -2.69
N VAL A 23 -1.18 7.39 -2.31
CA VAL A 23 -0.57 6.42 -3.20
C VAL A 23 -0.93 5.01 -2.74
N ILE A 24 -1.34 4.16 -3.69
CA ILE A 24 -1.53 2.73 -3.46
C ILE A 24 -0.52 1.98 -4.32
N ILE A 25 0.32 1.16 -3.69
CA ILE A 25 1.32 0.33 -4.36
C ILE A 25 0.77 -1.08 -4.55
N PHE A 26 0.72 -1.57 -5.78
CA PHE A 26 0.51 -2.99 -6.08
C PHE A 26 1.86 -3.65 -6.32
N SER A 27 2.14 -4.74 -5.60
CA SER A 27 3.36 -5.53 -5.74
C SER A 27 3.02 -6.96 -6.13
N GLY A 28 3.69 -7.51 -7.15
CA GLY A 28 3.62 -8.93 -7.48
C GLY A 28 4.35 -9.83 -6.49
N ASP A 29 5.24 -9.27 -5.66
CA ASP A 29 5.96 -9.96 -4.59
C ASP A 29 5.29 -9.74 -3.22
N ALA A 30 5.65 -10.58 -2.25
CA ALA A 30 5.26 -10.43 -0.86
C ALA A 30 5.73 -9.09 -0.29
N TYR A 31 4.95 -8.52 0.64
CA TYR A 31 5.38 -7.34 1.36
C TYR A 31 6.11 -7.74 2.64
N VAL A 32 7.38 -7.33 2.72
CA VAL A 32 8.17 -7.31 3.93
C VAL A 32 8.66 -5.88 4.11
N ASP A 33 8.43 -5.29 5.27
CA ASP A 33 8.90 -3.93 5.56
C ASP A 33 10.40 -3.93 5.88
N HIS A 34 11.21 -4.09 4.83
CA HIS A 34 12.65 -4.23 4.92
C HIS A 34 13.34 -3.50 3.76
N PRO A 35 14.49 -2.85 3.96
CA PRO A 35 15.19 -2.06 2.93
C PRO A 35 15.64 -2.87 1.70
N SER A 36 15.61 -4.21 1.75
CA SER A 36 15.85 -5.08 0.59
C SER A 36 14.68 -5.17 -0.38
N PHE A 37 13.49 -4.65 -0.01
CA PHE A 37 12.28 -4.69 -0.82
C PHE A 37 11.99 -3.31 -1.41
N GLY A 38 12.05 -3.19 -2.74
CA GLY A 38 11.90 -1.90 -3.43
C GLY A 38 10.60 -1.18 -3.11
N SER A 39 9.47 -1.91 -3.10
CA SER A 39 8.15 -1.39 -2.72
C SER A 39 8.12 -0.82 -1.30
N ALA A 40 8.83 -1.44 -0.36
CA ALA A 40 8.94 -0.96 1.02
C ALA A 40 9.75 0.34 1.08
N VAL A 41 10.91 0.38 0.41
CA VAL A 41 11.76 1.58 0.34
C VAL A 41 10.99 2.75 -0.26
N ILE A 42 10.34 2.56 -1.41
CA ILE A 42 9.55 3.59 -2.07
C ILE A 42 8.42 4.07 -1.16
N GLY A 43 7.65 3.14 -0.57
CA GLY A 43 6.54 3.51 0.30
C GLY A 43 6.97 4.27 1.55
N ARG A 44 8.08 3.88 2.18
CA ARG A 44 8.63 4.57 3.36
C ARG A 44 9.20 5.94 3.03
N ILE A 45 9.87 6.11 1.89
CA ILE A 45 10.33 7.43 1.43
C ILE A 45 9.13 8.35 1.21
N LEU A 46 8.09 7.90 0.51
CA LEU A 46 6.88 8.69 0.30
C LEU A 46 6.18 9.05 1.62
N GLN A 47 6.12 8.13 2.59
CA GLN A 47 5.61 8.46 3.94
C GLN A 47 6.47 9.50 4.66
N ALA A 48 7.80 9.43 4.54
CA ALA A 48 8.70 10.41 5.12
C ALA A 48 8.49 11.82 4.53
N GLU A 49 8.09 11.90 3.26
CA GLU A 49 7.68 13.13 2.57
C GLU A 49 6.23 13.56 2.89
N GLY A 50 5.55 12.87 3.81
CA GLY A 50 4.23 13.25 4.31
C GLY A 50 3.04 12.66 3.54
N TYR A 51 3.25 11.73 2.62
CA TYR A 51 2.17 11.07 1.88
C TYR A 51 1.57 9.88 2.63
N LYS A 52 0.27 9.67 2.47
CA LYS A 52 -0.46 8.48 2.92
C LYS A 52 -0.27 7.36 1.91
N VAL A 53 0.54 6.37 2.24
CA VAL A 53 0.87 5.25 1.35
C VAL A 53 0.29 3.95 1.88
N ALA A 54 -0.38 3.20 1.02
CA ALA A 54 -0.85 1.84 1.27
C ALA A 54 -0.26 0.87 0.25
N ILE A 55 -0.24 -0.43 0.57
CA ILE A 55 0.32 -1.47 -0.30
C ILE A 55 -0.61 -2.69 -0.39
N VAL A 56 -0.77 -3.23 -1.59
CA VAL A 56 -1.45 -4.49 -1.86
C VAL A 56 -0.42 -5.47 -2.45
N PRO A 57 0.15 -6.35 -1.62
CA PRO A 57 1.05 -7.41 -2.10
C PRO A 57 0.25 -8.58 -2.68
N GLN A 58 0.82 -9.20 -3.70
CA GLN A 58 0.32 -10.41 -4.36
C GLN A 58 -1.20 -10.40 -4.60
N PRO A 59 -1.76 -9.37 -5.27
CA PRO A 59 -3.20 -9.26 -5.45
C PRO A 59 -3.74 -10.47 -6.22
N ASN A 60 -4.85 -11.04 -5.75
CA ASN A 60 -5.55 -12.07 -6.48
C ASN A 60 -6.24 -11.46 -7.71
N TRP A 61 -5.82 -11.91 -8.90
CA TRP A 61 -6.36 -11.46 -10.18
C TRP A 61 -7.38 -12.42 -10.79
N ARG A 62 -7.57 -13.59 -10.18
CA ARG A 62 -8.45 -14.65 -10.72
C ARG A 62 -9.87 -14.60 -10.17
N ASP A 63 -10.17 -13.66 -9.27
CA ASP A 63 -11.47 -13.53 -8.62
C ASP A 63 -12.25 -12.29 -9.13
N ASP A 64 -13.11 -11.74 -8.28
CA ASP A 64 -13.95 -10.56 -8.51
C ASP A 64 -13.21 -9.22 -8.41
N LEU A 65 -11.88 -9.26 -8.42
CA LEU A 65 -10.98 -8.10 -8.38
C LEU A 65 -11.08 -7.32 -7.07
N ARG A 66 -11.41 -8.00 -5.97
CA ARG A 66 -11.54 -7.37 -4.63
C ARG A 66 -10.25 -6.70 -4.19
N ASP A 67 -9.11 -7.35 -4.40
CA ASP A 67 -7.80 -6.80 -4.03
C ASP A 67 -7.49 -5.48 -4.73
N PHE A 68 -8.01 -5.28 -5.94
CA PHE A 68 -7.82 -4.04 -6.71
C PHE A 68 -8.77 -2.92 -6.28
N LYS A 69 -9.83 -3.24 -5.52
CA LYS A 69 -10.90 -2.29 -5.15
C LYS A 69 -10.94 -1.97 -3.66
N LYS A 70 -10.42 -2.86 -2.80
CA LYS A 70 -10.61 -2.81 -1.33
C LYS A 70 -10.12 -1.52 -0.67
N LEU A 71 -9.11 -0.86 -1.24
CA LEU A 71 -8.53 0.38 -0.71
C LEU A 71 -9.11 1.66 -1.35
N GLY A 72 -9.99 1.53 -2.36
CA GLY A 72 -10.53 2.65 -3.11
C GLY A 72 -9.53 3.29 -4.08
N GLU A 73 -9.89 4.48 -4.57
CA GLU A 73 -9.06 5.27 -5.49
C GLU A 73 -8.07 6.16 -4.71
N PRO A 74 -6.77 6.14 -5.06
CA PRO A 74 -5.78 6.99 -4.43
C PRO A 74 -5.93 8.43 -4.92
N ARG A 75 -5.58 9.40 -4.08
CA ARG A 75 -5.64 10.83 -4.44
C ARG A 75 -4.68 11.21 -5.57
N LEU A 76 -3.52 10.54 -5.65
CA LEU A 76 -2.47 10.87 -6.62
C LEU A 76 -2.33 9.80 -7.71
N PHE A 77 -1.91 8.58 -7.35
CA PHE A 77 -1.70 7.52 -8.35
C PHE A 77 -1.60 6.12 -7.75
N PHE A 78 -1.70 5.12 -8.62
CA PHE A 78 -1.34 3.73 -8.34
C PHE A 78 0.11 3.46 -8.79
N GLY A 79 0.95 2.95 -7.90
CA GLY A 79 2.27 2.42 -8.24
C GLY A 79 2.18 0.92 -8.48
N ILE A 80 2.72 0.39 -9.58
CA ILE A 80 2.63 -1.04 -9.91
C ILE A 80 4.03 -1.58 -10.19
N SER A 81 4.41 -2.65 -9.48
CA SER A 81 5.65 -3.40 -9.71
C SER A 81 5.38 -4.91 -9.66
N ALA A 82 6.13 -5.70 -10.43
CA ALA A 82 6.07 -7.16 -10.36
C ALA A 82 6.81 -7.73 -9.12
N GLY A 83 7.57 -6.90 -8.40
CA GLY A 83 8.46 -7.27 -7.31
C GLY A 83 9.75 -6.48 -7.40
#